data_AF-A0A157NUX0-F1
#
_entry.id   AF-A0A157NUX0-F1
#
_cell.length_a   1.000
_cell.length_b   1.000
_cell.length_c   1.000
_cell.angle_alpha   90.00
_cell.angle_beta   90.00
_cell.angle_gamma   90.00
#
_symmetry.space_group_name_H-M   'P 1'
#
loop_
_entity.id
_entity.type
_entity.pdbx_description
1 polymer ?
#
loop_
_entity_poly.entity_id
_entity_poly.type
_entity_poly.pdbx_seq_one_letter_code
_entity_poly.pdbx_strand_id
1 'polypeptide(L)'
;MPTALTDLEALLAAPDGAALRDALASRAATLESRLRAAIAAGLPRDQFAAWQAAAEAATAARAVLASHPLQTAAASPPPFASMFSTFNPR
;
A
#
# COMPACT_ATOMS: atom_id res chain seq x y z
N MET A 1 -8.42 18.27 11.65
CA MET A 1 -7.02 18.50 11.23
C MET A 1 -6.49 17.17 10.72
N PRO A 2 -6.44 16.90 9.41
CA PRO A 2 -5.97 15.60 8.94
C PRO A 2 -4.44 15.59 9.03
N THR A 3 -3.93 14.76 9.93
CA THR A 3 -2.50 14.47 10.11
C THR A 3 -2.05 13.56 8.97
N ALA A 4 -1.40 14.09 7.94
CA ALA A 4 -0.72 13.25 6.96
C ALA A 4 0.49 12.60 7.65
N LEU A 5 0.39 11.30 7.92
CA LEU A 5 1.41 10.45 8.51
C LEU A 5 2.35 10.00 7.38
N THR A 6 3.55 10.58 7.27
CA THR A 6 4.59 10.23 6.27
C THR A 6 4.29 10.58 4.80
N ASP A 7 5.34 10.93 4.03
CA ASP A 7 5.25 11.29 2.60
C ASP A 7 4.67 10.17 1.73
N LEU A 8 4.88 8.91 2.13
CA LEU A 8 4.39 7.74 1.40
C LEU A 8 2.87 7.60 1.51
N GLU A 9 2.26 7.87 2.66
CA GLU A 9 0.81 7.83 2.80
C GLU A 9 0.14 8.97 2.02
N ALA A 10 0.77 10.15 1.98
CA ALA A 10 0.30 11.27 1.17
C ALA A 10 0.28 10.91 -0.33
N LEU A 11 1.31 10.22 -0.82
CA LEU A 11 1.37 9.74 -2.21
C LEU A 11 0.36 8.62 -2.49
N LEU A 12 0.10 7.73 -1.52
CA LEU A 12 -0.90 6.66 -1.66
C LEU A 12 -2.35 7.17 -1.57
N ALA A 13 -2.58 8.33 -0.97
CA ALA A 13 -3.88 8.99 -0.90
C ALA A 13 -4.21 9.82 -2.17
N ALA A 14 -3.22 10.05 -3.05
CA ALA A 14 -3.42 10.71 -4.34
C ALA A 14 -4.29 9.84 -5.28
N PRO A 15 -4.94 10.42 -6.31
CA PRO A 15 -5.74 9.66 -7.27
C PRO A 15 -4.95 8.54 -7.98
N ASP A 16 -3.63 8.73 -8.16
CA ASP A 16 -2.72 7.73 -8.74
C ASP A 16 -2.15 6.74 -7.70
N GLY A 17 -2.59 6.83 -6.43
CA GLY A 17 -2.08 6.04 -5.33
C GLY A 17 -2.33 4.53 -5.46
N ALA A 18 -3.38 4.13 -6.19
CA ALA A 18 -3.62 2.73 -6.54
C ALA A 18 -2.54 2.18 -7.48
N ALA A 19 -2.22 2.90 -8.56
CA ALA A 19 -1.17 2.51 -9.49
C ALA A 19 0.20 2.52 -8.82
N LEU A 20 0.47 3.50 -7.95
CA LEU A 20 1.72 3.57 -7.18
C LEU A 20 1.85 2.39 -6.22
N ARG A 21 0.78 1.99 -5.54
CA ARG A 21 0.75 0.81 -4.68
C ARG A 21 1.03 -0.46 -5.45
N ASP A 22 0.39 -0.65 -6.59
CA ASP A 22 0.59 -1.84 -7.44
C ASP A 22 2.03 -1.91 -7.97
N ALA A 23 2.61 -0.76 -8.34
CA ALA A 23 4.02 -0.66 -8.72
C ALA A 23 4.96 -1.03 -7.56
N LEU A 24 4.68 -0.56 -6.34
CA LEU A 24 5.48 -0.91 -5.16
C LEU A 24 5.32 -2.39 -4.79
N ALA A 25 4.10 -2.93 -4.84
CA ALA A 25 3.80 -4.32 -4.53
C ALA A 25 4.46 -5.28 -5.54
N SER A 26 4.43 -4.97 -6.83
CA SER A 26 5.09 -5.76 -7.88
C SER A 26 6.62 -5.72 -7.77
N ARG A 27 7.19 -4.56 -7.41
CA ARG A 27 8.63 -4.43 -7.13
C ARG A 27 9.04 -5.28 -5.93
N ALA A 28 8.28 -5.23 -4.84
CA ALA A 28 8.55 -6.05 -3.67
C ALA A 28 8.41 -7.55 -3.96
N ALA A 29 7.42 -7.96 -4.77
CA ALA A 29 7.26 -9.35 -5.19
C ALA A 29 8.44 -9.86 -6.03
N THR A 30 8.97 -9.01 -6.90
CA THR A 30 10.14 -9.33 -7.72
C THR A 30 11.41 -9.42 -6.86
N LEU A 31 11.56 -8.57 -5.85
CA LEU A 31 12.67 -8.66 -4.91
C LEU A 31 12.61 -9.96 -4.11
N GLU A 32 11.43 -10.29 -3.57
CA GLU A 32 11.18 -11.54 -2.84
C GLU A 32 11.52 -12.77 -3.69
N SER A 33 11.06 -12.83 -4.94
CA SER A 33 11.30 -13.99 -5.81
C SER A 33 12.80 -14.18 -6.10
N ARG A 34 13.55 -13.10 -6.32
CA ARG A 34 15.00 -13.14 -6.52
C ARG A 34 15.74 -13.60 -5.28
N LEU A 35 15.35 -13.11 -4.10
CA LEU A 35 15.94 -13.51 -2.83
C LEU A 35 15.69 -15.00 -2.57
N ARG A 36 14.45 -15.48 -2.75
CA ARG A 36 14.12 -16.90 -2.59
C ARG A 36 14.85 -17.79 -3.60
N ALA A 37 14.98 -17.34 -4.85
CA ALA A 37 15.75 -18.08 -5.86
C ALA A 37 17.24 -18.20 -5.49
N ALA A 38 17.84 -17.15 -4.94
CA ALA A 38 19.22 -17.19 -4.46
C ALA A 38 19.39 -18.09 -3.23
N ILE A 39 18.41 -18.09 -2.31
CA ILE A 39 18.35 -19.04 -1.18
C ILE A 39 18.28 -20.49 -1.69
N ALA A 40 17.42 -20.76 -2.67
CA ALA A 40 17.29 -22.09 -3.26
C ALA A 40 18.54 -22.52 -4.05
N ALA A 41 19.28 -21.58 -4.64
CA ALA A 41 20.52 -21.85 -5.36
C ALA A 41 21.70 -22.24 -4.46
N GLY A 42 21.54 -22.10 -3.13
CA GLY A 42 22.57 -22.44 -2.16
C GLY A 42 23.40 -21.22 -1.78
N LEU A 43 23.13 -20.69 -0.58
CA LEU A 43 23.89 -19.59 0.03
C LEU A 43 24.82 -20.13 1.12
N PRO A 44 25.98 -19.47 1.35
CA PRO A 44 26.80 -19.74 2.52
C PRO A 44 25.98 -19.52 3.79
N ARG A 45 26.21 -20.36 4.81
CA ARG A 45 25.46 -20.34 6.07
C ARG A 45 25.43 -18.96 6.73
N ASP A 46 26.54 -18.25 6.66
CA ASP A 46 26.70 -16.93 7.28
C ASP A 46 25.87 -15.84 6.58
N GLN A 47 25.54 -16.04 5.30
CA GLN A 47 24.72 -15.12 4.52
C GLN A 47 23.23 -15.49 4.54
N PHE A 48 22.91 -16.76 4.80
CA PHE A 48 21.54 -17.27 4.78
C PHE A 48 20.58 -16.44 5.64
N ALA A 49 20.98 -16.11 6.88
CA ALA A 49 20.13 -15.34 7.79
C ALA A 49 19.78 -13.93 7.26
N ALA A 50 20.77 -13.24 6.67
CA ALA A 50 20.56 -11.91 6.10
C ALA A 50 19.64 -11.95 4.87
N TRP A 51 19.81 -12.95 4.01
CA TRP A 51 18.97 -13.12 2.81
C TRP A 51 17.55 -13.54 3.16
N GLN A 52 17.39 -14.40 4.16
CA GLN A 52 16.07 -14.78 4.67
C GLN A 52 15.37 -13.58 5.29
N ALA A 53 16.04 -12.79 6.14
CA ALA A 53 15.48 -11.57 6.71
C ALA A 53 15.06 -10.56 5.62
N ALA A 54 15.86 -10.42 4.56
CA ALA A 54 15.50 -9.57 3.42
C ALA A 54 14.25 -10.09 2.67
N ALA A 55 14.10 -11.41 2.51
CA ALA A 55 12.92 -11.99 1.87
C ALA A 55 11.67 -11.78 2.74
N GLU A 56 11.79 -11.98 4.05
CA GLU A 56 10.70 -11.74 5.01
C GLU A 56 10.32 -10.25 5.06
N ALA A 57 11.30 -9.34 5.03
CA ALA A 57 11.04 -7.91 4.97
C ALA A 57 10.29 -7.50 3.68
N ALA A 58 10.64 -8.11 2.53
CA ALA A 58 9.92 -7.88 1.28
C ALA A 58 8.46 -8.37 1.35
N THR A 59 8.22 -9.53 1.97
CA THR A 59 6.86 -10.04 2.21
C THR A 59 6.08 -9.13 3.16
N ALA A 60 6.70 -8.67 4.25
CA ALA A 60 6.09 -7.76 5.22
C ALA A 60 5.72 -6.42 4.57
N ALA A 61 6.60 -5.86 3.72
CA ALA A 61 6.31 -4.63 2.98
C ALA A 61 5.07 -4.78 2.08
N ARG A 62 4.90 -5.92 1.41
CA ARG A 62 3.70 -6.22 0.62
C ARG A 62 2.45 -6.32 1.49
N ALA A 63 2.55 -6.95 2.65
CA ALA A 63 1.44 -7.05 3.60
C ALA A 63 0.98 -5.67 4.09
N VAL A 64 1.92 -4.76 4.37
CA VAL A 64 1.62 -3.36 4.76
C VAL A 64 0.97 -2.59 3.62
N LEU A 65 1.48 -2.72 2.39
CA LEU A 65 0.87 -2.07 1.22
C LEU A 65 -0.54 -2.60 0.94
N ALA A 66 -0.79 -3.89 1.19
CA ALA A 66 -2.10 -4.51 1.03
C ALA A 66 -3.08 -4.11 2.15
N SER A 67 -2.60 -3.92 3.38
CA SER A 67 -3.44 -3.49 4.51
C SER A 67 -3.77 -2.01 4.51
N HIS A 68 -3.01 -1.18 3.79
CA HIS A 68 -3.34 0.23 3.63
C HIS A 68 -4.67 0.38 2.88
N PRO A 69 -5.71 1.01 3.46
CA PRO A 69 -6.92 1.28 2.73
C PRO A 69 -6.58 2.19 1.55
N LEU A 70 -6.96 1.82 0.32
CA LEU A 70 -7.12 2.84 -0.71
C LEU A 70 -8.17 3.78 -0.14
N GLN A 71 -7.83 5.05 0.01
CA GLN A 71 -8.84 6.07 0.12
C GLN A 71 -9.54 6.08 -1.24
N THR A 72 -10.44 5.13 -1.46
CA THR A 72 -11.43 5.25 -2.50
C THR A 72 -12.07 6.58 -2.19
N ALA A 73 -12.08 7.50 -3.15
CA ALA A 73 -12.81 8.73 -3.06
C ALA A 73 -14.31 8.35 -3.02
N ALA A 74 -14.75 7.78 -1.90
CA ALA A 74 -16.10 7.95 -1.43
C ALA A 74 -16.15 9.42 -1.06
N ALA A 75 -16.44 10.24 -2.06
CA ALA A 75 -17.24 11.43 -1.86
C ALA A 75 -18.50 10.94 -1.13
N SER A 76 -18.42 10.84 0.20
CA SER A 76 -19.60 10.84 1.03
C SER A 76 -20.08 12.28 0.92
N PRO A 77 -21.19 12.55 0.19
CA PRO A 77 -21.74 13.89 0.21
C PRO A 77 -22.01 14.25 1.67
N PRO A 78 -21.64 15.44 2.14
CA PRO A 78 -21.92 15.83 3.51
C PRO A 78 -23.42 15.67 3.75
N PRO A 79 -23.86 15.14 4.91
CA PRO A 79 -25.28 14.93 5.22
C PRO A 79 -26.10 16.23 5.15
N PHE A 80 -25.42 17.39 5.12
CA PHE A 80 -26.03 18.69 4.94
C PHE A 80 -26.59 18.94 3.52
N ALA A 81 -26.08 18.25 2.49
CA ALA A 81 -26.60 18.38 1.12
C ALA A 81 -28.01 17.79 0.97
N SER A 82 -28.34 16.77 1.75
CA SER A 82 -29.68 16.14 1.76
C SER A 82 -30.73 16.99 2.48
N MET A 83 -30.32 17.94 3.33
CA MET A 83 -31.22 18.78 4.11
C MET A 83 -31.79 19.94 3.28
N PHE A 84 -31.08 20.41 2.26
CA PHE A 84 -31.53 21.51 1.38
C PHE A 84 -32.46 21.07 0.25
N SER A 85 -32.47 19.79 -0.14
CA SER A 85 -33.37 19.29 -1.19
C SER A 85 -34.82 19.06 -0.74
N THR A 86 -35.13 19.22 0.55
CA THR A 86 -36.50 19.11 1.07
C THR A 86 -37.32 20.39 0.84
N PHE A 87 -36.69 21.52 0.50
CA PHE A 87 -37.41 22.77 0.21
C PHE A 87 -37.53 22.99 -1.31
N ASN A 88 -38.42 22.23 -1.95
CA ASN A 88 -38.91 22.56 -3.30
C ASN A 88 -40.38 22.99 -3.19
N PRO A 89 -40.71 24.29 -3.11
CA PRO A 89 -42.09 24.75 -3.23
C PRO A 89 -42.52 24.64 -4.69
N ARG A 90 -43.70 24.05 -4.91
CA ARG A 90 -44.38 23.99 -6.22
C ARG A 90 -44.76 25.38 -6.73
#